data_AF-A0A379U2M5-F1
#
_entry.id   AF-A0A379U2M5-F1
#
_cell.length_a   1.000
_cell.length_b   1.000
_cell.length_c   1.000
_cell.angle_alpha   90.00
_cell.angle_beta   90.00
_cell.angle_gamma   90.00
#
_symmetry.space_group_name_H-M   'P 1'
#
loop_
_entity.id
_entity.type
_entity.pdbx_description
1 polymer ?
#
loop_
_entity_poly.entity_id
_entity_poly.type
_entity_poly.pdbx_seq_one_letter_code
_entity_poly.pdbx_strand_id
1 'polypeptide(L)' 'MKITLLVTLLFGLVFLTTVGAAEKPLTPQQQRMTTCNQQATAQALKGDARKTYLSDCLKNR' A
#
# COMPACT_ATOMS: atom_id res chain seq x y z
N MET A 1 2.41 -32.83 -15.90
CA MET A 1 2.63 -32.37 -14.52
C MET A 1 4.10 -32.06 -14.17
N LYS A 2 5.11 -32.70 -14.80
CA LYS A 2 6.54 -32.30 -14.60
C LYS A 2 6.92 -31.03 -15.37
N ILE A 3 6.39 -30.85 -16.58
CA ILE A 3 6.66 -29.66 -17.42
C ILE A 3 5.96 -28.41 -16.87
N THR A 4 4.75 -28.56 -16.30
CA THR A 4 4.02 -27.48 -15.62
C THR A 4 4.78 -26.91 -14.41
N LEU A 5 5.57 -27.75 -13.71
CA LEU A 5 6.32 -27.37 -12.52
C LEU A 5 7.63 -26.63 -12.87
N LEU A 6 8.24 -26.94 -14.03
CA LEU A 6 9.44 -26.27 -14.54
C LEU A 6 9.16 -24.87 -15.11
N VAL A 7 7.98 -24.65 -15.71
CA VAL A 7 7.60 -23.36 -16.29
C VAL A 7 7.30 -22.31 -15.20
N THR A 8 6.76 -22.74 -14.05
CA THR A 8 6.55 -21.85 -12.88
C THR A 8 7.84 -21.51 -12.14
N LEU A 9 8.86 -22.38 -12.19
CA LEU A 9 10.15 -22.15 -11.52
C LEU A 9 11.03 -21.15 -12.29
N LEU A 10 10.97 -21.16 -13.63
CA LEU A 10 11.75 -20.25 -14.48
C LEU A 10 11.16 -18.83 -14.57
N PHE A 11 9.85 -18.67 -14.38
CA PHE A 11 9.20 -17.35 -14.35
C PHE A 11 9.43 -16.57 -13.03
N GLY A 12 9.91 -17.24 -11.98
CA GLY A 12 10.17 -16.63 -10.67
C GLY A 12 11.47 -15.83 -10.56
N LEU A 13 12.38 -15.93 -11.54
CA LEU A 13 13.73 -15.36 -11.46
C LEU A 13 13.90 -13.97 -12.12
N VAL A 14 12.85 -13.37 -12.65
CA VAL A 14 12.94 -12.11 -13.44
C VAL A 14 12.47 -10.85 -12.68
N PHE A 15 11.96 -10.95 -11.45
CA PHE A 15 11.44 -9.78 -10.69
C PHE A 15 12.33 -9.31 -9.53
N LEU A 16 13.65 -9.33 -9.69
CA LEU A 16 14.60 -8.69 -8.76
C LEU A 16 15.13 -7.34 -9.31
N THR A 17 14.26 -6.48 -9.84
CA THR A 17 14.60 -5.07 -10.04
C THR A 17 14.42 -4.35 -8.71
N THR A 18 15.54 -4.15 -8.03
CA THR A 18 15.70 -3.30 -6.86
C THR A 18 15.09 -1.92 -7.12
N VAL A 19 13.92 -1.66 -6.52
CA VAL A 19 13.40 -0.30 -6.38
C VAL A 19 14.29 0.40 -5.35
N GLY A 20 15.41 0.96 -5.82
CA GLY A 20 16.18 1.96 -5.10
C GLY A 20 15.32 3.21 -4.96
N ALA A 21 14.44 3.24 -3.98
CA ALA A 21 13.72 4.45 -3.60
C ALA A 21 14.72 5.38 -2.91
N ALA A 22 15.30 6.31 -3.69
CA ALA A 22 15.80 7.55 -3.10
C ALA A 22 14.65 8.14 -2.28
N GLU A 23 14.84 8.30 -0.97
CA GLU A 23 13.85 8.79 -0.01
C GLU A 23 13.52 10.26 -0.33
N LYS A 24 12.67 10.47 -1.33
CA LYS A 24 12.08 11.79 -1.55
C LYS A 24 11.20 12.09 -0.34
N PRO A 25 11.33 13.26 0.29
CA PRO A 25 10.46 13.63 1.39
C PRO A 25 9.00 13.55 0.91
N LEU A 26 8.18 12.87 1.70
CA LEU A 26 6.76 12.71 1.43
C LEU A 26 6.13 14.10 1.26
N THR A 27 5.26 14.26 0.26
CA THR A 27 4.48 15.49 0.16
C THR A 27 3.55 15.58 1.38
N PRO A 28 3.14 16.79 1.81
CA PRO A 28 2.20 16.94 2.92
C PRO A 28 0.91 16.13 2.74
N GLN A 29 0.46 15.99 1.49
CA GLN A 29 -0.70 15.17 1.14
C GLN A 29 -0.45 13.67 1.35
N GLN A 30 0.73 13.17 1.01
CA GLN A 30 1.10 11.77 1.24
C GLN A 30 1.28 11.48 2.74
N GLN A 31 1.89 12.40 3.49
CA GLN A 31 2.03 12.26 4.94
C GLN A 31 0.65 12.17 5.61
N ARG A 32 -0.27 13.04 5.23
CA ARG A 32 -1.66 13.02 5.72
C ARG A 32 -2.39 11.73 5.40
N MET A 33 -2.27 11.23 4.17
CA MET A 33 -2.84 9.92 3.79
C MET A 33 -2.35 8.81 4.71
N THR A 34 -1.06 8.78 5.02
CA THR A 34 -0.46 7.81 5.94
C THR A 34 -1.05 7.95 7.34
N THR A 35 -1.09 9.17 7.90
CA THR A 35 -1.65 9.43 9.22
C THR A 35 -3.13 9.03 9.32
N CYS A 36 -3.97 9.42 8.36
CA CYS A 36 -5.38 9.03 8.33
C CYS A 36 -5.53 7.50 8.30
N ASN A 37 -4.75 6.80 7.49
CA ASN A 37 -4.82 5.34 7.42
C ASN A 37 -4.38 4.66 8.73
N GLN A 38 -3.34 5.18 9.39
CA GLN A 38 -2.87 4.68 10.67
C GLN A 38 -3.93 4.87 11.76
N GLN A 39 -4.53 6.06 11.83
CA GLN A 39 -5.58 6.35 12.81
C GLN A 39 -6.84 5.49 12.58
N ALA A 40 -7.23 5.29 11.32
CA ALA A 40 -8.35 4.40 10.99
C ALA A 40 -8.10 2.96 11.46
N THR A 41 -6.86 2.47 11.33
CA THR A 41 -6.47 1.14 11.81
C THR A 41 -6.37 1.07 13.33
N ALA A 42 -5.83 2.11 13.98
CA ALA A 42 -5.77 2.20 15.44
C ALA A 42 -7.16 2.21 16.08
N GLN A 43 -8.14 2.82 15.41
CA GLN A 43 -9.56 2.81 15.80
C GLN A 43 -10.30 1.54 15.36
N ALA A 44 -9.59 0.57 14.75
CA ALA A 44 -10.16 -0.67 14.21
C ALA A 44 -11.36 -0.44 13.25
N LEU A 45 -11.39 0.71 12.56
CA LEU A 45 -12.47 1.05 11.63
C LEU A 45 -12.43 0.10 10.42
N LYS A 46 -13.60 -0.43 10.08
CA LYS A 46 -13.81 -1.35 8.94
C LYS A 46 -15.05 -0.96 8.15
N GLY A 47 -15.16 -1.50 6.93
CA GLY A 47 -16.30 -1.28 6.06
C GLY A 47 -16.56 0.21 5.80
N ASP A 48 -17.82 0.60 5.86
CA ASP A 48 -18.24 1.97 5.56
C ASP A 48 -17.72 2.97 6.58
N ALA A 49 -17.61 2.59 7.86
CA ALA A 49 -17.03 3.46 8.90
C ALA A 49 -15.60 3.90 8.56
N ARG A 50 -14.78 2.99 8.02
CA ARG A 50 -13.41 3.33 7.56
C ARG A 50 -13.44 4.30 6.38
N LYS A 51 -14.32 4.07 5.41
CA LYS A 51 -14.41 4.90 4.19
C LYS A 51 -14.85 6.33 4.51
N THR A 52 -15.86 6.47 5.37
CA THR A 52 -16.34 7.77 5.84
C THR A 52 -15.22 8.49 6.57
N TYR A 53 -14.60 7.82 7.54
CA TYR A 53 -13.48 8.39 8.27
C TYR A 53 -12.32 8.83 7.36
N LEU A 54 -11.92 8.00 6.38
CA LEU A 54 -10.87 8.38 5.43
C LEU A 54 -11.28 9.60 4.61
N SER A 55 -12.52 9.64 4.12
CA SER A 55 -13.00 10.77 3.31
C SER A 55 -12.98 12.08 4.11
N ASP A 56 -13.44 12.05 5.35
CA ASP A 56 -13.49 13.22 6.22
C ASP A 56 -12.07 13.64 6.62
N CYS A 57 -11.22 12.67 6.99
CA CYS A 57 -9.83 12.92 7.35
C CYS A 57 -9.02 13.53 6.20
N LEU A 58 -9.40 13.31 4.94
CA LEU A 58 -8.69 13.80 3.75
C LEU A 58 -9.28 15.08 3.14
N LYS A 59 -10.54 15.42 3.46
CA LYS A 59 -11.22 16.60 2.93
C LYS A 59 -10.81 17.91 3.59
N ASN A 60 -10.42 17.91 4.87
CA ASN A 60 -10.05 19.11 5.63
C ASN A 60 -8.66 19.65 5.22
N ARG A 61 -8.48 20.14 3.99
CA ARG A 61 -7.20 20.66 3.43
C ARG A 61 -6.28 21.28 4.47
#